data_AF-A0A0E2ZHU8-F1
#
_entry.id   AF-A0A0E2ZHU8-F1
#
_cell.length_a   1.000
_cell.length_b   1.000
_cell.length_c   1.000
_cell.angle_alpha   90.00
_cell.angle_beta   90.00
_cell.angle_gamma   90.00
#
_symmetry.space_group_name_H-M   'P 1'
#
loop_
_entity.id
_entity.type
_entity.pdbx_description
1 polymer ?
#
loop_
_entity_poly.entity_id
_entity_poly.type
_entity_poly.pdbx_seq_one_letter_code
_entity_poly.pdbx_strand_id
1 'polypeptide(L)'
;GIRDAFKTIGGPPAYIVKANSIEKDKMFDIPKREYVPKIKFDSRVLLIKYYPGLDSKVIDYATDSGYRGIIIEGTGLGHVGKTMYATIEKAKKNGVFIGMTSQ
;
A
#
# COMPACT_ATOMS: atom_id res chain seq x y z
N GLY A 1 4.38 23.73 12.28
CA GLY A 1 3.87 23.27 13.59
C GLY A 1 3.01 22.04 13.37
N ILE A 2 2.95 21.12 14.34
CA ILE A 2 2.38 19.74 14.28
C ILE A 2 0.87 19.67 13.91
N ARG A 3 0.24 20.77 13.47
CA ARG A 3 -1.19 20.84 13.15
C ARG A 3 -1.56 20.30 11.76
N ASP A 4 -0.60 20.14 10.85
CA ASP A 4 -0.82 19.63 9.48
C ASP A 4 -0.10 18.30 9.21
N ALA A 5 -0.07 17.40 10.20
CA ALA A 5 0.62 16.11 10.11
C ALA A 5 -0.03 15.13 9.10
N PHE A 6 -1.30 15.35 8.74
CA PHE A 6 -2.06 14.52 7.81
C PHE A 6 -2.44 15.32 6.57
N LYS A 7 -2.24 14.71 5.39
CA LYS A 7 -2.64 15.27 4.10
C LYS A 7 -3.19 14.18 3.21
N THR A 8 -4.18 14.53 2.39
CA THR A 8 -4.62 13.67 1.28
C THR A 8 -3.51 13.62 0.23
N ILE A 9 -3.10 12.41 -0.15
CA ILE A 9 -2.15 12.19 -1.24
C ILE A 9 -2.93 11.79 -2.49
N GLY A 10 -2.59 12.39 -3.64
CA GLY A 10 -3.21 12.04 -4.92
C GLY A 10 -4.59 12.67 -5.21
N GLY A 11 -5.04 13.65 -4.41
CA GLY A 11 -6.29 14.36 -4.66
C GLY A 11 -6.62 15.43 -3.61
N PRO A 12 -7.69 16.23 -3.82
CA PRO A 12 -8.19 17.16 -2.82
C PRO A 12 -8.82 16.40 -1.62
N PRO A 13 -8.85 16.99 -0.41
CA PRO A 13 -9.63 16.43 0.69
C PRO A 13 -11.13 16.45 0.37
N ALA A 14 -11.87 15.45 0.84
CA ALA A 14 -13.31 15.35 0.62
C ALA A 14 -14.09 16.56 1.15
N TYR A 15 -13.64 17.13 2.28
CA TYR A 15 -14.22 18.32 2.89
C TYR A 15 -13.12 19.19 3.50
N ILE A 16 -13.33 20.51 3.48
CA ILE A 16 -12.55 21.49 4.23
C ILE A 16 -13.49 22.16 5.22
N VAL A 17 -13.18 22.03 6.52
CA VAL A 17 -13.96 22.64 7.60
C VAL A 17 -13.23 23.91 8.06
N LYS A 18 -13.93 25.05 7.98
CA LYS A 18 -13.50 26.36 8.46
C LYS A 18 -14.44 26.78 9.60
N ALA A 19 -14.07 27.84 10.34
CA ALA A 19 -14.82 28.29 11.51
C ALA A 19 -16.34 28.47 11.25
N ASN A 20 -16.70 28.95 10.05
CA ASN A 20 -18.09 29.27 9.70
C ASN A 20 -18.59 28.54 8.44
N SER A 21 -17.80 27.62 7.86
CA SER A 21 -18.19 26.96 6.61
C SER A 21 -17.62 25.55 6.48
N ILE A 22 -18.33 24.71 5.72
CA ILE A 22 -17.87 23.40 5.28
C ILE A 22 -17.90 23.41 3.74
N GLU A 23 -16.74 23.23 3.13
CA GLU A 23 -16.59 23.17 1.68
C GLU A 23 -16.39 21.71 1.27
N LYS A 24 -17.28 21.16 0.44
CA LYS A 24 -17.19 19.78 -0.08
C LYS A 24 -16.46 19.77 -1.43
N ASP A 25 -15.58 18.80 -1.65
CA ASP A 25 -15.04 18.53 -2.98
C ASP A 25 -16.17 18.11 -3.95
N LYS A 26 -16.22 18.75 -5.11
CA LYS A 26 -17.30 18.55 -6.09
C LYS A 26 -17.26 17.16 -6.71
N MET A 27 -16.09 16.54 -6.77
CA MET A 27 -15.90 15.19 -7.32
C MET A 27 -16.11 14.10 -6.27
N PHE A 28 -16.16 14.45 -4.98
CA PHE A 28 -16.38 13.48 -3.92
C PHE A 28 -17.86 13.15 -3.79
N ASP A 29 -18.21 11.89 -4.05
CA ASP A 29 -19.55 11.37 -3.77
C ASP A 29 -19.50 10.08 -2.94
N ILE A 30 -20.48 9.94 -2.05
CA ILE A 30 -20.58 8.77 -1.17
C ILE A 30 -21.62 7.83 -1.77
N PRO A 31 -21.20 6.69 -2.37
CA PRO A 31 -22.15 5.77 -2.96
C PRO A 31 -23.11 5.22 -1.90
N LYS A 32 -24.42 5.36 -2.14
CA LYS A 32 -25.46 4.74 -1.31
C LYS A 32 -25.47 3.24 -1.57
N ARG A 33 -24.98 2.46 -0.61
CA ARG A 33 -25.01 1.00 -0.63
C ARG A 33 -25.29 0.47 0.77
N GLU A 34 -25.91 -0.71 0.83
CA GLU A 34 -26.03 -1.43 2.08
C GLU A 34 -24.64 -1.75 2.63
N TYR A 35 -24.43 -1.46 3.91
CA TYR A 35 -23.15 -1.72 4.56
C TYR A 35 -23.06 -3.20 4.94
N VAL A 36 -22.12 -3.90 4.32
CA VAL A 36 -21.80 -5.29 4.67
C VAL A 36 -20.38 -5.34 5.23
N PRO A 37 -20.19 -5.64 6.53
CA PRO A 37 -18.87 -5.67 7.14
C PRO A 37 -18.05 -6.85 6.61
N LYS A 38 -16.82 -6.58 6.15
CA LYS A 38 -15.85 -7.60 5.73
C LYS A 38 -14.80 -7.81 6.81
N ILE A 39 -15.13 -8.63 7.80
CA ILE A 39 -14.29 -8.84 9.00
C ILE A 39 -13.23 -9.95 8.85
N LYS A 40 -13.23 -10.69 7.73
CA LYS A 40 -12.22 -11.71 7.45
C LYS A 40 -10.96 -11.04 6.92
N PHE A 41 -10.01 -10.74 7.81
CA PHE A 41 -8.71 -10.20 7.47
C PHE A 41 -7.62 -11.26 7.65
N ASP A 42 -6.63 -11.25 6.76
CA ASP A 42 -5.42 -12.06 6.90
C ASP A 42 -4.24 -11.14 7.21
N SER A 43 -3.74 -11.20 8.44
CA SER A 43 -2.64 -10.34 8.90
C SER A 43 -1.27 -10.79 8.43
N ARG A 44 -1.18 -11.91 7.68
CA ARG A 44 0.08 -12.41 7.13
C ARG A 44 0.47 -11.63 5.88
N VAL A 45 0.66 -10.33 6.04
CA VAL A 45 1.08 -9.40 4.99
C VAL A 45 2.28 -8.57 5.45
N LEU A 46 3.20 -8.25 4.54
CA LEU A 46 4.34 -7.36 4.81
C LEU A 46 4.31 -6.12 3.92
N LEU A 47 4.77 -4.99 4.48
CA LEU A 47 5.17 -3.79 3.74
C LEU A 47 6.70 -3.73 3.75
N ILE A 48 7.32 -3.80 2.57
CA ILE A 48 8.78 -3.82 2.43
C ILE A 48 9.22 -2.56 1.69
N LYS A 49 9.98 -1.72 2.40
CA LYS A 49 10.62 -0.56 1.81
C LYS A 49 11.88 -0.96 1.05
N TYR A 50 11.88 -0.81 -0.27
CA TYR A 50 13.01 -1.19 -1.10
C TYR A 50 14.14 -0.14 -1.03
N TYR A 51 15.39 -0.57 -1.11
CA TYR A 51 16.53 0.32 -1.35
C TYR A 51 17.59 -0.43 -2.15
N PRO A 52 18.46 0.27 -2.90
CA PRO A 52 19.56 -0.39 -3.62
C PRO A 52 20.42 -1.22 -2.67
N GLY A 53 20.57 -2.52 -2.98
CA GLY A 53 21.30 -3.46 -2.14
C GLY A 53 20.47 -4.18 -1.08
N LEU A 54 19.13 -3.97 -1.02
CA LEU A 54 18.24 -4.82 -0.23
C LEU A 54 18.42 -6.28 -0.66
N ASP A 55 18.66 -7.16 0.32
CA ASP A 55 18.80 -8.60 0.07
C ASP A 55 17.46 -9.20 -0.35
N SER A 56 17.43 -9.84 -1.52
CA SER A 56 16.21 -10.44 -2.09
C SER A 56 15.68 -11.60 -1.25
N LYS A 57 16.51 -12.19 -0.38
CA LYS A 57 16.13 -13.22 0.59
C LYS A 57 15.06 -12.79 1.56
N VAL A 58 14.84 -11.48 1.76
CA VAL A 58 13.72 -11.00 2.59
C VAL A 58 12.36 -11.47 2.04
N ILE A 59 12.24 -11.58 0.72
CA ILE A 59 11.03 -12.07 0.03
C ILE A 59 10.88 -13.58 0.20
N ASP A 60 11.98 -14.31 0.10
CA ASP A 60 11.99 -15.76 0.34
C ASP A 60 11.61 -16.06 1.80
N TYR A 61 12.23 -15.37 2.76
CA TYR A 61 11.91 -15.51 4.19
C TYR A 61 10.43 -15.27 4.47
N ALA A 62 9.85 -14.20 3.89
CA ALA A 62 8.43 -13.92 4.03
C ALA A 62 7.57 -15.06 3.46
N THR A 63 7.91 -15.53 2.26
CA THR A 63 7.19 -16.63 1.59
C THR A 63 7.25 -17.91 2.42
N ASP A 64 8.46 -18.30 2.86
CA ASP A 64 8.71 -19.52 3.62
C ASP A 64 8.11 -19.45 5.03
N SER A 65 8.00 -18.25 5.60
CA SER A 65 7.31 -18.01 6.89
C SER A 65 5.78 -18.00 6.77
N GLY A 66 5.22 -18.24 5.58
CA GLY A 66 3.78 -18.36 5.36
C GLY A 66 3.05 -17.04 5.18
N TYR A 67 3.76 -15.95 4.84
CA TYR A 67 3.11 -14.70 4.44
C TYR A 67 2.33 -14.88 3.14
N ARG A 68 1.15 -14.26 3.07
CA ARG A 68 0.18 -14.39 1.99
C ARG A 68 0.15 -13.16 1.08
N GLY A 69 0.72 -12.04 1.52
CA GLY A 69 0.87 -10.84 0.71
C GLY A 69 2.10 -10.01 1.06
N ILE A 70 2.68 -9.34 0.07
CA ILE A 70 3.78 -8.40 0.22
C ILE A 70 3.48 -7.17 -0.62
N ILE A 71 3.50 -6.00 0.00
CA ILE A 71 3.50 -4.69 -0.68
C ILE A 71 4.93 -4.17 -0.66
N ILE A 72 5.49 -3.86 -1.82
CA ILE A 72 6.84 -3.30 -1.94
C ILE A 72 6.73 -1.80 -2.21
N GLU A 73 7.33 -0.98 -1.34
CA GLU A 73 7.55 0.44 -1.64
C GLU A 73 8.82 0.56 -2.50
N GLY A 74 8.63 0.50 -3.81
CA GLY A 74 9.69 0.62 -4.81
C GLY A 74 10.20 2.05 -4.99
N THR A 75 11.07 2.25 -5.98
CA THR A 75 11.59 3.57 -6.33
C THR A 75 10.84 4.19 -7.51
N GLY A 76 10.72 5.52 -7.51
CA GLY A 76 10.28 6.32 -8.67
C GLY A 76 8.87 5.97 -9.16
N LEU A 77 8.77 5.22 -10.25
CA LEU A 77 7.50 4.77 -10.83
C LEU A 77 7.07 3.37 -10.35
N GLY A 78 7.66 2.86 -9.27
CA GLY A 78 7.39 1.51 -8.74
C GLY A 78 8.41 0.46 -9.19
N HIS A 79 9.69 0.81 -9.21
CA HIS A 79 10.77 -0.10 -9.61
C HIS A 79 11.47 -0.76 -8.42
N VAL A 80 12.05 -1.94 -8.68
CA VAL A 80 13.02 -2.62 -7.83
C VAL A 80 14.21 -3.06 -8.67
N GLY A 81 15.33 -3.39 -8.02
CA GLY A 81 16.51 -3.91 -8.71
C GLY A 81 16.26 -5.29 -9.32
N LYS A 82 16.96 -5.60 -10.43
CA LYS A 82 16.84 -6.88 -11.13
C LYS A 82 17.11 -8.10 -10.23
N THR A 83 17.91 -7.93 -9.18
CA THR A 83 18.20 -8.95 -8.16
C THR A 83 16.96 -9.44 -7.42
N MET A 84 15.89 -8.63 -7.39
CA MET A 84 14.62 -8.98 -6.74
C MET A 84 13.69 -9.81 -7.64
N TYR A 85 13.93 -9.84 -8.96
CA TYR A 85 12.94 -10.36 -9.91
C TYR A 85 12.68 -11.85 -9.71
N ALA A 86 13.75 -12.64 -9.52
CA ALA A 86 13.64 -14.07 -9.34
C ALA A 86 12.87 -14.46 -8.06
N THR A 87 13.12 -13.77 -6.93
CA THR A 87 12.43 -14.07 -5.67
C THR A 87 10.98 -13.60 -5.69
N ILE A 88 10.69 -12.46 -6.33
CA ILE A 88 9.31 -12.00 -6.55
C ILE A 88 8.54 -13.00 -7.44
N GLU A 89 9.15 -13.47 -8.53
CA GLU A 89 8.51 -14.44 -9.42
C GLU A 89 8.22 -15.76 -8.69
N LYS A 90 9.19 -16.24 -7.90
CA LYS A 90 9.04 -17.42 -7.05
C LYS A 90 7.92 -17.25 -6.02
N ALA A 91 7.87 -16.12 -5.31
CA ALA A 91 6.81 -15.83 -4.34
C ALA A 91 5.41 -15.83 -4.98
N LYS A 92 5.26 -15.22 -6.17
CA LYS A 92 4.00 -15.25 -6.93
C LYS A 92 3.60 -16.67 -7.32
N LYS A 93 4.55 -17.48 -7.79
CA LYS A 93 4.31 -18.90 -8.12
C LYS A 93 3.87 -19.70 -6.89
N ASN A 94 4.34 -19.34 -5.70
CA ASN A 94 3.93 -19.92 -4.42
C ASN A 94 2.60 -19.35 -3.87
N GLY A 95 1.90 -18.52 -4.66
CA GLY A 95 0.58 -17.99 -4.30
C GLY A 95 0.61 -16.77 -3.36
N VAL A 96 1.77 -16.14 -3.18
CA VAL A 96 1.87 -14.87 -2.44
C VAL A 96 1.39 -13.73 -3.32
N PHE A 97 0.47 -12.91 -2.81
CA PHE A 97 0.06 -11.67 -3.46
C PHE A 97 1.20 -10.65 -3.42
N ILE A 98 1.61 -10.10 -4.57
CA ILE A 98 2.64 -9.05 -4.62
C ILE A 98 2.02 -7.77 -5.18
N GLY A 99 2.10 -6.68 -4.40
CA GLY A 99 1.75 -5.32 -4.80
C GLY A 99 2.98 -4.42 -4.84
N MET A 100 2.92 -3.35 -5.64
CA MET A 100 3.98 -2.36 -5.78
C MET A 100 3.42 -0.96 -5.56
N THR A 101 4.12 -0.17 -4.75
CA THR A 101 3.91 1.26 -4.57
C THR A 101 5.23 2.00 -4.83
N SER A 102 5.21 3.32 -4.72
CA SER A 102 6.42 4.14 -4.75
C SER A 102 6.60 4.87 -3.43
N GLN A 103 7.86 5.09 -3.04
CA GLN A 103 8.26 5.84 -1.85
C GLN A 103 8.02 7.34 -1.96
#